data_AF-A0A915C736-F1
#
_entry.id   AF-A0A915C736-F1
#
_cell.length_a   1.000
_cell.length_b   1.000
_cell.length_c   1.000
_cell.angle_alpha   90.00
_cell.angle_beta   90.00
_cell.angle_gamma   90.00
#
_symmetry.space_group_name_H-M   'P 1'
#
loop_
_entity.id
_entity.type
_entity.pdbx_description
1 polymer ?
#
loop_
_entity_poly.entity_id
_entity_poly.type
_entity_poly.pdbx_seq_one_letter_code
_entity_poly.pdbx_strand_id
1 'polypeptide(L)'
;MQLRDAIIRIKQSSRYSEDIMNNNAADHPHSMFALKQALSFNNHRYVGICDRCARSVEIIGCPSSKEKNKTRINNGLYLSIILGNNINLTLGSSRERFMFKKDYEKFKLRITSVLLFTLVAALLFPSRTIDGICNFLLVWYYYTLTVRENILKINGSKIHTWWITHHYLAFALAGIGLTWPDDEFYKQFRVQSIIFIGCIALVQLVQYQYQSGCLRRLISLGQRNEMDITLEGFASWMFRGLTFLLPFLFMIYFFEFYNSYTLYKLWMVRKWETAWQVAALSAIFFIAALGNTVVVSLVVLHKLRDSGNFNKLYEKLKSKYPSMQELN
;
A
#
# COMPACT_ATOMS: atom_id res chain seq x y z
N MET A 1 -14.18 25.93 35.75
CA MET A 1 -14.91 24.98 36.61
C MET A 1 -15.54 23.83 35.81
N GLN A 2 -16.22 24.08 34.68
CA GLN A 2 -17.00 23.07 33.94
C GLN A 2 -16.19 21.92 33.27
N LEU A 3 -14.93 22.13 32.86
CA LEU A 3 -14.14 21.09 32.18
C LEU A 3 -13.58 20.02 33.13
N ARG A 4 -13.27 20.38 34.38
CA ARG A 4 -12.77 19.45 35.39
C ARG A 4 -13.86 18.47 35.83
N ASP A 5 -15.09 18.96 35.98
CA ASP A 5 -16.25 18.14 36.36
C ASP A 5 -16.70 17.19 35.23
N ALA A 6 -16.44 17.55 33.97
CA ALA A 6 -16.67 16.65 32.84
C ALA A 6 -15.67 15.48 32.83
N ILE A 7 -14.40 15.76 33.10
CA ILE A 7 -13.34 14.74 33.14
C ILE A 7 -13.56 13.77 34.32
N ILE A 8 -13.99 14.27 35.49
CA ILE A 8 -14.30 13.43 36.65
C ILE A 8 -15.48 12.49 36.36
N ARG A 9 -16.53 13.00 35.72
CA ARG A 9 -17.71 12.18 35.34
C ARG A 9 -17.38 11.09 34.33
N ILE A 10 -16.54 11.38 33.33
CA ILE A 10 -16.08 10.37 32.36
C ILE A 10 -15.25 9.29 33.04
N LYS A 11 -14.39 9.68 34.00
CA LYS A 11 -13.53 8.73 34.73
C LYS A 11 -14.32 7.85 35.71
N GLN A 12 -15.43 8.34 36.26
CA GLN A 12 -16.36 7.53 37.07
C GLN A 12 -17.21 6.58 36.21
N SER A 13 -17.70 7.02 35.05
CA SER A 13 -18.45 6.17 34.12
C SER A 13 -17.59 5.02 33.58
N SER A 14 -16.33 5.28 33.23
CA SER A 14 -15.39 4.24 32.79
C SER A 14 -15.13 3.19 33.87
N ARG A 15 -15.00 3.60 35.13
CA ARG A 15 -14.70 2.70 36.25
C ARG A 15 -15.91 1.83 36.61
N TYR A 16 -17.11 2.41 36.55
CA TYR A 16 -18.36 1.67 36.74
C TYR A 16 -18.60 0.61 35.64
N SER A 17 -18.23 0.91 34.39
CA SER A 17 -18.29 -0.09 33.30
C SER A 17 -17.26 -1.22 33.46
N GLU A 18 -16.06 -0.93 33.96
CA GLU A 18 -15.06 -1.97 34.26
C GLU A 18 -15.51 -2.88 35.42
N ASP A 19 -16.11 -2.32 36.47
CA ASP A 19 -16.62 -3.09 37.61
C ASP A 19 -17.79 -4.01 37.21
N ILE A 20 -18.69 -3.56 36.31
CA ILE A 20 -19.76 -4.39 35.75
C ILE A 20 -19.18 -5.52 34.88
N MET A 21 -18.17 -5.25 34.06
CA MET A 21 -17.55 -6.29 33.23
C MET A 21 -16.78 -7.32 34.06
N ASN A 22 -16.12 -6.91 35.13
CA ASN A 22 -15.44 -7.83 36.04
C ASN A 22 -16.42 -8.69 36.86
N ASN A 23 -17.53 -8.12 37.34
CA ASN A 23 -18.56 -8.90 38.05
C ASN A 23 -19.25 -9.92 37.12
N ASN A 24 -19.55 -9.53 35.87
CA ASN A 24 -20.13 -10.45 34.88
C ASN A 24 -19.15 -11.54 34.43
N ALA A 25 -17.84 -11.27 34.44
CA ALA A 25 -16.81 -12.27 34.16
C ALA A 25 -16.62 -13.28 35.31
N ALA A 26 -16.87 -12.86 36.56
CA ALA A 26 -16.79 -13.71 37.75
C ALA A 26 -17.98 -14.69 37.90
N ASP A 27 -19.17 -14.33 37.40
CA ASP A 27 -20.38 -15.17 37.42
C ASP A 27 -20.44 -16.23 36.29
N HIS A 28 -19.64 -16.07 35.25
CA HIS A 28 -19.61 -16.97 34.10
C HIS A 28 -19.08 -18.40 34.39
N PRO A 29 -18.08 -18.62 35.27
CA PRO A 29 -17.67 -19.98 35.64
C PRO A 29 -18.67 -20.69 36.58
N HIS A 30 -19.36 -19.95 37.46
CA HIS A 30 -20.37 -20.53 38.37
C HIS A 30 -21.64 -20.98 37.64
N SER A 31 -22.09 -20.23 36.64
CA SER A 31 -23.23 -20.60 35.79
C SER A 31 -22.93 -21.82 34.90
N MET A 32 -21.71 -21.93 34.35
CA MET A 32 -21.32 -23.07 33.53
C MET A 32 -21.16 -24.37 34.33
N PHE A 33 -20.75 -24.26 35.61
CA PHE A 33 -20.68 -25.41 36.53
C PHE A 33 -22.08 -25.88 36.96
N ALA A 34 -22.99 -24.94 37.28
CA ALA A 34 -24.39 -25.26 37.56
C ALA A 34 -25.10 -25.91 36.36
N LEU A 35 -24.80 -25.46 35.12
CA LEU A 35 -25.35 -26.05 33.90
C LEU A 35 -24.83 -27.47 33.63
N LYS A 36 -23.54 -27.72 33.89
CA LYS A 36 -22.95 -29.07 33.82
C LYS A 36 -23.50 -30.00 34.89
N GLN A 37 -23.76 -29.49 36.11
CA GLN A 37 -24.34 -30.28 37.19
C GLN A 37 -25.82 -30.60 36.93
N ALA A 38 -26.58 -29.65 36.37
CA ALA A 38 -27.97 -29.89 35.94
C ALA A 38 -28.08 -30.90 34.78
N LEU A 39 -27.13 -30.89 33.84
CA LEU A 39 -27.06 -31.87 32.74
C LEU A 39 -26.61 -33.26 33.22
N SER A 40 -25.80 -33.34 34.27
CA SER A 40 -25.35 -34.60 34.88
C SER A 40 -26.45 -35.33 35.67
N PHE A 41 -27.45 -34.61 36.20
CA PHE A 41 -28.46 -35.18 37.10
C PHE A 41 -29.70 -35.76 36.39
N ASN A 42 -29.88 -35.52 35.09
CA ASN A 42 -31.08 -35.96 34.35
C ASN A 42 -30.90 -37.28 33.57
N ASN A 43 -29.79 -37.98 33.75
CA ASN A 43 -29.42 -39.12 32.90
C ASN A 43 -30.07 -40.48 33.26
N HIS A 44 -31.22 -40.49 33.93
CA HIS A 44 -31.85 -41.75 34.38
C HIS A 44 -33.36 -41.92 34.08
N ARG A 45 -33.99 -41.10 33.22
CA ARG A 45 -35.44 -41.22 32.97
C ARG A 45 -35.94 -41.27 31.52
N TYR A 46 -35.09 -41.55 30.54
CA TYR A 46 -35.55 -41.83 29.17
C TYR A 46 -34.89 -43.10 28.63
N VAL A 47 -35.27 -44.23 29.22
CA VAL A 47 -35.13 -45.55 28.62
C VAL A 47 -36.40 -45.81 27.79
N GLY A 48 -36.21 -46.13 26.52
CA GLY A 48 -37.27 -46.59 25.63
C GLY A 48 -37.56 -45.61 24.50
N ILE A 49 -37.43 -46.10 23.27
CA ILE A 49 -37.68 -45.43 21.99
C ILE A 49 -36.43 -44.73 21.42
N CYS A 50 -35.50 -45.49 20.83
CA CYS A 50 -35.24 -45.47 19.38
C CYS A 50 -33.90 -46.14 18.99
N ASP A 51 -33.78 -47.47 19.17
CA ASP A 51 -32.67 -48.27 18.60
C ASP A 51 -32.65 -48.28 17.05
N ARG A 52 -33.68 -47.72 16.41
CA ARG A 52 -33.76 -47.58 14.96
C ARG A 52 -33.08 -46.30 14.44
N CYS A 53 -32.93 -45.26 15.27
CA CYS A 53 -32.17 -44.05 14.91
C CYS A 53 -30.67 -44.18 15.19
N ALA A 54 -30.25 -44.96 16.19
CA ALA A 54 -28.83 -45.16 16.51
C ALA A 54 -28.03 -45.78 15.36
N ARG A 55 -28.64 -46.69 14.59
CA ARG A 55 -28.01 -47.31 13.41
C ARG A 55 -27.88 -46.41 12.18
N SER A 56 -28.55 -45.25 12.16
CA SER A 56 -28.39 -44.27 11.07
C SER A 56 -27.28 -43.24 11.35
N VAL A 57 -26.77 -43.17 12.59
CA VAL A 57 -25.71 -42.23 12.98
C VAL A 57 -24.33 -42.88 12.97
N GLU A 58 -24.24 -44.21 13.08
CA GLU A 58 -22.97 -44.96 13.07
C GLU A 58 -22.35 -45.16 11.67
N ILE A 59 -23.05 -44.77 10.59
CA ILE A 59 -22.51 -44.78 9.21
C ILE A 59 -21.86 -43.42 8.84
N ILE A 60 -22.03 -42.38 9.66
CA ILE A 60 -21.22 -41.15 9.51
C ILE A 60 -19.96 -41.34 10.35
N GLY A 61 -19.13 -42.25 9.85
CA GLY A 61 -17.80 -42.51 10.36
C GLY A 61 -17.04 -41.20 10.58
N CYS A 62 -16.43 -41.12 11.76
CA CYS A 62 -15.35 -40.21 12.07
C CYS A 62 -14.43 -40.07 10.85
N PRO A 63 -14.19 -38.86 10.31
CA PRO A 63 -13.03 -38.67 9.46
C PRO A 63 -11.81 -38.78 10.37
N SER A 64 -11.32 -40.02 10.50
CA SER A 64 -9.92 -40.33 10.71
C SER A 64 -9.09 -39.31 9.94
N SER A 65 -8.23 -38.60 10.67
CA SER A 65 -7.22 -37.66 10.17
C SER A 65 -7.54 -37.11 8.78
N LYS A 66 -8.33 -36.05 8.70
CA LYS A 66 -8.18 -35.11 7.59
C LYS A 66 -6.75 -34.60 7.68
N GLU A 67 -5.86 -35.31 7.00
CA GLU A 67 -4.70 -34.76 6.32
C GLU A 67 -5.04 -33.32 6.04
N LYS A 68 -4.30 -32.40 6.68
CA LYS A 68 -4.46 -30.97 6.48
C LYS A 68 -4.44 -30.79 4.98
N ASN A 69 -5.61 -30.64 4.37
CA ASN A 69 -5.74 -30.07 3.05
C ASN A 69 -5.08 -28.72 3.25
N LYS A 70 -3.80 -28.65 2.89
CA LYS A 70 -3.01 -27.46 2.84
C LYS A 70 -3.74 -26.61 1.83
N THR A 71 -4.74 -25.87 2.29
CA THR A 71 -5.43 -24.84 1.52
C THR A 71 -4.30 -24.11 0.85
N ARG A 72 -4.18 -24.26 -0.48
CA ARG A 72 -3.07 -23.67 -1.24
C ARG A 72 -3.09 -22.20 -0.89
N ILE A 73 -2.14 -21.80 -0.04
CA ILE A 73 -1.99 -20.41 0.36
C ILE A 73 -1.55 -19.71 -0.93
N ASN A 74 -2.48 -19.01 -1.57
CA ASN A 74 -2.19 -18.31 -2.81
C ASN A 74 -1.54 -16.96 -2.48
N ASN A 75 -0.26 -17.01 -2.12
CA ASN A 75 0.56 -15.82 -1.87
C ASN A 75 0.94 -15.09 -3.18
N GLY A 76 0.60 -15.64 -4.35
CA GLY A 76 1.09 -15.19 -5.65
C GLY A 76 2.57 -15.57 -5.88
N LEU A 77 2.96 -15.70 -7.15
CA LEU A 77 4.27 -16.21 -7.56
C LEU A 77 5.45 -15.51 -6.86
N TYR A 78 5.44 -14.17 -6.80
CA TYR A 78 6.54 -13.38 -6.23
C TYR A 78 6.78 -13.68 -4.74
N LEU A 79 5.75 -13.60 -3.90
CA LEU A 79 5.89 -13.87 -2.46
C LEU A 79 6.15 -15.35 -2.18
N SER A 80 5.57 -16.24 -2.98
CA SER A 80 5.84 -17.67 -2.95
C SER A 80 7.31 -18.00 -3.18
N ILE A 81 7.98 -17.30 -4.10
CA ILE A 81 9.41 -17.49 -4.36
C ILE A 81 10.27 -16.93 -3.21
N ILE A 82 9.94 -15.75 -2.69
CA ILE A 82 10.78 -15.06 -1.69
C ILE A 82 10.62 -15.64 -0.28
N LEU A 83 9.38 -15.87 0.15
CA LEU A 83 9.03 -16.27 1.53
C LEU A 83 8.70 -17.76 1.62
N GLY A 84 8.58 -18.44 0.48
CA GLY A 84 8.19 -19.84 0.41
C GLY A 84 6.68 -20.06 0.45
N ASN A 85 6.26 -21.24 0.01
CA ASN A 85 4.84 -21.63 -0.08
C ASN A 85 4.23 -22.08 1.27
N ASN A 86 5.01 -22.06 2.34
CA ASN A 86 4.60 -22.62 3.64
C ASN A 86 4.13 -21.54 4.62
N ILE A 87 4.35 -20.25 4.32
CA ILE A 87 4.00 -19.14 5.20
C ILE A 87 2.65 -18.56 4.75
N ASN A 88 1.69 -18.44 5.67
CA ASN A 88 0.45 -17.73 5.40
C ASN A 88 0.64 -16.23 5.59
N LEU A 89 0.57 -15.47 4.50
CA LEU A 89 0.72 -14.01 4.52
C LEU A 89 -0.64 -13.28 4.52
N THR A 90 -1.74 -14.03 4.58
CA THR A 90 -3.06 -13.45 4.79
C THR A 90 -3.22 -13.04 6.26
N LEU A 91 -3.51 -11.77 6.46
CA LEU A 91 -3.76 -11.15 7.76
C LEU A 91 -5.20 -11.47 8.16
N GLY A 92 -5.36 -12.08 9.33
CA GLY A 92 -6.59 -12.72 9.76
C GLY A 92 -7.67 -11.72 10.13
N SER A 93 -7.30 -10.63 10.83
CA SER A 93 -8.24 -9.61 11.28
C SER A 93 -8.17 -8.31 10.47
N SER A 94 -9.30 -7.61 10.36
CA SER A 94 -9.34 -6.25 9.76
C SER A 94 -8.41 -5.29 10.51
N ARG A 95 -8.26 -5.47 11.82
CA ARG A 95 -7.34 -4.69 12.66
C ARG A 95 -5.88 -4.91 12.27
N GLU A 96 -5.45 -6.15 12.05
CA GLU A 96 -4.09 -6.46 11.58
C GLU A 96 -3.81 -5.83 10.22
N ARG A 97 -4.75 -5.94 9.28
CA ARG A 97 -4.63 -5.33 7.95
C ARG A 97 -4.44 -3.81 8.02
N PHE A 98 -5.26 -3.16 8.85
CA PHE A 98 -5.17 -1.72 9.09
C PHE A 98 -3.83 -1.32 9.73
N MET A 99 -3.37 -2.05 10.74
CA MET A 99 -2.10 -1.79 11.41
C MET A 99 -0.91 -1.98 10.47
N PHE A 100 -0.90 -3.06 9.68
CA PHE A 100 0.13 -3.31 8.68
C PHE A 100 0.19 -2.20 7.63
N LYS A 101 -0.97 -1.78 7.11
CA LYS A 101 -1.06 -0.62 6.21
C LYS A 101 -0.51 0.65 6.86
N LYS A 102 -0.88 0.94 8.11
CA LYS A 102 -0.40 2.12 8.84
C LYS A 102 1.13 2.10 9.00
N ASP A 103 1.70 0.94 9.28
CA ASP A 103 3.14 0.78 9.41
C ASP A 103 3.87 0.84 8.07
N TYR A 104 3.24 0.38 6.98
CA TYR A 104 3.72 0.62 5.61
C TYR A 104 3.76 2.12 5.27
N GLU A 105 2.69 2.86 5.56
CA GLU A 105 2.63 4.31 5.28
C GLU A 105 3.66 5.10 6.11
N LYS A 106 3.83 4.75 7.40
CA LYS A 106 4.88 5.32 8.24
C LYS A 106 6.28 4.97 7.77
N PHE A 107 6.46 3.73 7.29
CA PHE A 107 7.74 3.27 6.75
C PHE A 107 8.18 4.15 5.59
N LYS A 108 7.30 4.43 4.62
CA LYS A 108 7.59 5.33 3.49
C LYS A 108 8.13 6.68 3.97
N LEU A 109 7.36 7.37 4.81
CA LEU A 109 7.75 8.67 5.34
C LEU A 109 9.09 8.66 6.08
N ARG A 110 9.29 7.67 6.96
CA ARG A 110 10.52 7.57 7.76
C ARG A 110 11.73 7.41 6.84
N ILE A 111 11.65 6.50 5.87
CA ILE A 111 12.78 6.21 4.99
C ILE A 111 13.01 7.34 3.99
N THR A 112 11.98 7.96 3.43
CA THR A 112 12.13 9.16 2.59
C THR A 112 12.80 10.31 3.36
N SER A 113 12.49 10.50 4.64
CA SER A 113 13.13 11.51 5.48
C SER A 113 14.61 11.21 5.74
N VAL A 114 14.95 9.95 6.03
CA VAL A 114 16.35 9.51 6.17
C VAL A 114 17.09 9.69 4.84
N LEU A 115 16.50 9.30 3.72
CA LEU A 115 17.08 9.46 2.38
C LEU A 115 17.42 10.93 2.07
N LEU A 116 16.50 11.86 2.35
CA LEU A 116 16.76 13.29 2.15
C LEU A 116 17.96 13.78 2.96
N PHE A 117 18.10 13.34 4.21
CA PHE A 117 19.26 13.67 5.03
C PHE A 117 20.56 13.12 4.42
N THR A 118 20.56 11.88 3.95
CA THR A 118 21.73 11.27 3.30
C THR A 118 22.08 11.96 1.98
N LEU A 119 21.09 12.42 1.21
CA LEU A 119 21.31 13.18 -0.03
C LEU A 119 21.91 14.57 0.23
N VAL A 120 21.47 15.26 1.28
CA VAL A 120 22.12 16.51 1.71
C VAL A 120 23.58 16.25 2.07
N ALA A 121 23.87 15.18 2.82
CA ALA A 121 25.25 14.79 3.12
C ALA A 121 26.04 14.47 1.84
N ALA A 122 25.44 13.80 0.85
CA ALA A 122 26.08 13.50 -0.44
C ALA A 122 26.40 14.75 -1.27
N LEU A 123 25.59 15.81 -1.15
CA LEU A 123 25.86 17.11 -1.79
C LEU A 123 26.98 17.88 -1.09
N LEU A 124 26.99 17.87 0.25
CA LEU A 124 27.98 18.60 1.06
C LEU A 124 29.36 17.93 1.05
N PHE A 125 29.39 16.60 1.01
CA PHE A 125 30.61 15.80 1.04
C PHE A 125 30.66 14.89 -0.19
N PRO A 126 31.16 15.38 -1.34
CA PRO A 126 31.27 14.57 -2.55
C PRO A 126 32.20 13.37 -2.33
N SER A 127 31.62 12.19 -2.15
CA SER A 127 32.36 10.95 -1.93
C SER A 127 31.59 9.77 -2.52
N ARG A 128 32.30 8.91 -3.26
CA ARG A 128 31.72 7.71 -3.86
C ARG A 128 31.10 6.78 -2.81
N THR A 129 31.65 6.77 -1.60
CA THR A 129 31.13 5.99 -0.47
C THR A 129 29.77 6.51 -0.01
N ILE A 130 29.60 7.82 0.11
CA ILE A 130 28.32 8.42 0.54
C ILE A 130 27.25 8.22 -0.54
N ASP A 131 27.62 8.34 -1.82
CA ASP A 131 26.72 8.04 -2.93
C ASP A 131 26.34 6.55 -2.96
N GLY A 132 27.29 5.66 -2.62
CA GLY A 132 27.05 4.23 -2.44
C GLY A 132 26.06 3.95 -1.32
N ILE A 133 26.19 4.62 -0.16
CA ILE A 133 25.24 4.51 0.95
C ILE A 133 23.85 4.99 0.53
N CYS A 134 23.75 6.08 -0.22
CA CYS A 134 22.47 6.59 -0.74
C CYS A 134 21.81 5.57 -1.68
N ASN A 135 22.57 5.03 -2.63
CA ASN A 135 22.06 4.02 -3.57
C ASN A 135 21.69 2.71 -2.86
N PHE A 136 22.49 2.27 -1.89
CA PHE A 136 22.18 1.10 -1.08
C PHE A 136 20.88 1.29 -0.28
N LEU A 137 20.68 2.47 0.31
CA LEU A 137 19.45 2.80 1.01
C LEU A 137 18.23 2.77 0.06
N LEU A 138 18.37 3.25 -1.18
CA LEU A 138 17.32 3.16 -2.21
C LEU A 138 17.01 1.73 -2.63
N VAL A 139 18.04 0.90 -2.85
CA VAL A 139 17.90 -0.53 -3.16
C VAL A 139 17.10 -1.21 -2.06
N TRP A 140 17.50 -1.01 -0.81
CA TRP A 140 16.82 -1.58 0.35
C TRP A 140 15.39 -1.06 0.51
N TYR A 141 15.19 0.24 0.30
CA TYR A 141 13.87 0.88 0.36
C TYR A 141 12.90 0.26 -0.65
N TYR A 142 13.25 0.25 -1.93
CA TYR A 142 12.35 -0.24 -2.98
C TYR A 142 12.14 -1.76 -2.91
N TYR A 143 13.16 -2.53 -2.53
CA TYR A 143 12.98 -3.97 -2.26
C TYR A 143 11.95 -4.22 -1.16
N THR A 144 12.10 -3.52 -0.02
CA THR A 144 11.20 -3.66 1.12
C THR A 144 9.79 -3.19 0.76
N LEU A 145 9.70 -2.11 -0.02
CA LEU A 145 8.44 -1.56 -0.51
C LEU A 145 7.69 -2.58 -1.36
N THR A 146 8.36 -3.22 -2.33
CA THR A 146 7.74 -4.22 -3.20
C THR A 146 7.23 -5.43 -2.40
N VAL A 147 8.00 -5.90 -1.41
CA VAL A 147 7.55 -7.02 -0.55
C VAL A 147 6.28 -6.62 0.22
N ARG A 148 6.28 -5.45 0.86
CA ARG A 148 5.12 -4.97 1.64
C ARG A 148 3.88 -4.74 0.77
N GLU A 149 4.04 -4.23 -0.43
CA GLU A 149 2.92 -3.98 -1.35
C GLU A 149 2.32 -5.26 -1.91
N ASN A 150 3.14 -6.27 -2.21
CA ASN A 150 2.61 -7.58 -2.60
C ASN A 150 1.83 -8.22 -1.43
N ILE A 151 2.27 -8.07 -0.18
CA ILE A 151 1.51 -8.51 1.01
C ILE A 151 0.20 -7.72 1.12
N LEU A 152 0.21 -6.41 0.89
CA LEU A 152 -1.01 -5.59 0.88
C LEU A 152 -2.01 -6.05 -0.19
N LYS A 153 -1.54 -6.45 -1.37
CA LYS A 153 -2.41 -6.91 -2.47
C LYS A 153 -3.17 -8.19 -2.14
N ILE A 154 -2.49 -9.21 -1.63
CA ILE A 154 -3.16 -10.46 -1.22
C ILE A 154 -4.14 -10.23 -0.04
N ASN A 155 -3.99 -9.11 0.69
CA ASN A 155 -4.84 -8.69 1.79
C ASN A 155 -5.92 -7.65 1.40
N GLY A 156 -6.14 -7.43 0.10
CA GLY A 156 -7.26 -6.64 -0.41
C GLY A 156 -6.93 -5.20 -0.83
N SER A 157 -5.66 -4.79 -0.82
CA SER A 157 -5.26 -3.49 -1.37
C SER A 157 -5.30 -3.50 -2.90
N LYS A 158 -5.97 -2.52 -3.50
CA LYS A 158 -6.14 -2.40 -4.96
C LYS A 158 -5.03 -1.55 -5.58
N ILE A 159 -3.79 -2.03 -5.47
CA ILE A 159 -2.62 -1.36 -6.05
C ILE A 159 -2.53 -1.72 -7.54
N HIS A 160 -2.50 -0.71 -8.40
CA HIS A 160 -2.38 -0.88 -9.84
C HIS A 160 -1.01 -1.50 -10.19
N THR A 161 -1.01 -2.47 -11.11
CA THR A 161 0.18 -3.26 -11.46
C THR A 161 1.36 -2.40 -11.89
N TRP A 162 1.12 -1.34 -12.66
CA TRP A 162 2.18 -0.41 -13.08
C TRP A 162 3.00 0.13 -11.91
N TRP A 163 2.37 0.55 -10.80
CA TRP A 163 3.09 1.18 -9.70
C TRP A 163 4.08 0.22 -9.03
N ILE A 164 3.71 -1.06 -8.94
CA ILE A 164 4.58 -2.12 -8.44
C ILE A 164 5.72 -2.39 -9.44
N THR A 165 5.40 -2.47 -10.73
CA THR A 165 6.42 -2.60 -11.80
C THR A 165 7.42 -1.46 -11.76
N HIS A 166 6.95 -0.23 -11.58
CA HIS A 166 7.78 0.97 -11.43
C HIS A 166 8.72 0.85 -10.22
N HIS A 167 8.28 0.30 -9.08
CA HIS A 167 9.16 0.09 -7.93
C HIS A 167 10.26 -0.95 -8.22
N TYR A 168 9.99 -1.97 -9.02
CA TYR A 168 11.04 -2.88 -9.49
C TYR A 168 12.04 -2.17 -10.42
N LEU A 169 11.57 -1.27 -11.29
CA LEU A 169 12.46 -0.44 -12.11
C LEU A 169 13.32 0.50 -11.25
N ALA A 170 12.75 1.11 -10.21
CA ALA A 170 13.47 1.98 -9.29
C ALA A 170 14.52 1.20 -8.46
N PHE A 171 14.18 -0.01 -8.03
CA PHE A 171 15.14 -0.95 -7.42
C PHE A 171 16.31 -1.26 -8.38
N ALA A 172 16.02 -1.55 -9.66
CA ALA A 172 17.06 -1.80 -10.66
C ALA A 172 17.92 -0.57 -10.92
N LEU A 173 17.33 0.63 -11.05
CA LEU A 173 18.06 1.89 -11.21
C LEU A 173 19.05 2.11 -10.05
N ALA A 174 18.59 1.96 -8.81
CA ALA A 174 19.43 2.11 -7.63
C ALA A 174 20.52 1.04 -7.56
N GLY A 175 20.22 -0.21 -7.93
CA GLY A 175 21.20 -1.30 -7.93
C GLY A 175 22.29 -1.13 -8.98
N ILE A 176 21.92 -0.67 -10.18
CA ILE A 176 22.89 -0.38 -11.25
C ILE A 176 23.71 0.87 -10.87
N GLY A 177 23.09 1.90 -10.32
CA GLY A 177 23.79 3.07 -9.79
C GLY A 177 24.78 2.73 -8.67
N LEU A 178 24.41 1.79 -7.78
CA LEU A 178 25.29 1.29 -6.72
C LEU A 178 26.55 0.62 -7.29
N THR A 179 26.39 -0.16 -8.37
CA THR A 179 27.47 -0.93 -9.01
C THR A 179 28.21 -0.16 -10.11
N TRP A 180 27.85 1.10 -10.38
CA TRP A 180 28.57 1.93 -11.36
C TRP A 180 29.98 2.26 -10.82
N PRO A 181 31.06 1.91 -11.53
CA PRO A 181 32.42 2.30 -11.14
C PRO A 181 32.61 3.82 -11.03
N ASP A 182 33.61 4.26 -10.27
CA ASP A 182 33.96 5.69 -10.15
C ASP A 182 34.72 6.18 -11.40
N ASP A 183 34.05 6.14 -12.55
CA ASP A 183 34.56 6.61 -13.83
C ASP A 183 34.19 8.08 -14.11
N GLU A 184 34.72 8.61 -15.20
CA GLU A 184 34.47 9.99 -15.63
C GLU A 184 32.97 10.24 -15.94
N PHE A 185 32.28 9.25 -16.52
CA PHE A 185 30.86 9.37 -16.88
C PHE A 185 29.97 9.41 -15.65
N TYR A 186 30.31 8.64 -14.61
CA TYR A 186 29.68 8.68 -13.31
C TYR A 186 29.80 10.07 -12.71
N LYS A 187 31.01 10.64 -12.69
CA LYS A 187 31.26 11.99 -12.13
C LYS A 187 30.45 13.07 -12.84
N GLN A 188 30.34 12.98 -14.16
CA GLN A 188 29.52 13.91 -14.96
C GLN A 188 28.02 13.79 -14.65
N PHE A 189 27.50 12.58 -14.47
CA PHE A 189 26.07 12.36 -14.18
C PHE A 189 25.70 12.51 -12.69
N ARG A 190 26.69 12.43 -11.80
CA ARG A 190 26.52 12.36 -10.34
C ARG A 190 25.58 13.42 -9.79
N VAL A 191 25.86 14.70 -10.00
CA VAL A 191 25.08 15.80 -9.41
C VAL A 191 23.64 15.77 -9.93
N GLN A 192 23.45 15.52 -11.23
CA GLN A 192 22.14 15.38 -11.83
C GLN A 192 21.34 14.25 -11.19
N SER A 193 21.97 13.08 -10.96
CA SER A 193 21.32 11.94 -10.29
C SER A 193 20.91 12.26 -8.85
N ILE A 194 21.76 12.94 -8.07
CA ILE A 194 21.47 13.28 -6.67
C ILE A 194 20.31 14.28 -6.60
N ILE A 195 20.32 15.30 -7.47
CA ILE A 195 19.23 16.27 -7.57
C ILE A 195 17.93 15.56 -7.95
N PHE A 196 17.96 14.65 -8.93
CA PHE A 196 16.79 13.89 -9.34
C PHE A 196 16.20 13.06 -8.19
N ILE A 197 17.03 12.30 -7.46
CA ILE A 197 16.57 11.51 -6.31
C ILE A 197 15.99 12.43 -5.22
N GLY A 198 16.62 13.58 -4.98
CA GLY A 198 16.12 14.59 -4.03
C GLY A 198 14.74 15.13 -4.44
N CYS A 199 14.57 15.47 -5.72
CA CYS A 199 13.29 15.91 -6.26
C CYS A 199 12.20 14.84 -6.10
N ILE A 200 12.49 13.57 -6.42
CA ILE A 200 11.54 12.47 -6.20
C ILE A 200 11.17 12.34 -4.73
N ALA A 201 12.15 12.36 -3.82
CA ALA A 201 11.90 12.24 -2.39
C ALA A 201 11.01 13.38 -1.87
N LEU A 202 11.21 14.61 -2.34
CA LEU A 202 10.33 15.75 -2.02
C LEU A 202 8.92 15.56 -2.57
N VAL A 203 8.79 15.13 -3.84
CA VAL A 203 7.48 14.84 -4.44
C VAL A 203 6.77 13.72 -3.69
N GLN A 204 7.47 12.68 -3.22
CA GLN A 204 6.91 11.60 -2.41
C GLN A 204 6.33 12.11 -1.08
N LEU A 205 7.01 13.05 -0.40
CA LEU A 205 6.48 13.67 0.83
C LEU A 205 5.20 14.47 0.57
N VAL A 206 5.20 15.26 -0.51
CA VAL A 206 4.01 16.01 -0.95
C VAL A 206 2.88 15.02 -1.27
N GLN A 207 3.13 14.04 -2.14
CA GLN A 207 2.16 13.00 -2.50
C GLN A 207 1.56 12.34 -1.26
N TYR A 208 2.39 11.93 -0.30
CA TYR A 208 1.92 11.30 0.93
C TYR A 208 0.98 12.21 1.71
N GLN A 209 1.38 13.45 1.99
CA GLN A 209 0.61 14.37 2.82
C GLN A 209 -0.78 14.59 2.26
N TYR A 210 -0.83 14.82 0.96
CA TYR A 210 -2.05 15.13 0.24
C TYR A 210 -2.94 13.92 -0.01
N GLN A 211 -2.37 12.80 -0.45
CA GLN A 211 -3.12 11.59 -0.72
C GLN A 211 -3.67 10.97 0.56
N SER A 212 -2.90 10.98 1.65
CA SER A 212 -3.37 10.44 2.93
C SER A 212 -4.59 11.20 3.47
N GLY A 213 -4.61 12.52 3.35
CA GLY A 213 -5.75 13.35 3.73
C GLY A 213 -6.99 13.09 2.88
N CYS A 214 -6.82 13.04 1.56
CA CYS A 214 -7.92 12.75 0.64
C CYS A 214 -8.49 11.34 0.85
N LEU A 215 -7.61 10.35 1.03
CA LEU A 215 -8.00 8.98 1.28
C LEU A 215 -8.76 8.82 2.60
N ARG A 216 -8.32 9.48 3.69
CA ARG A 216 -9.06 9.51 4.96
C ARG A 216 -10.48 10.03 4.77
N ARG A 217 -10.65 11.14 4.03
CA ARG A 217 -11.97 11.72 3.71
C ARG A 217 -12.83 10.79 2.86
N LEU A 218 -12.27 10.14 1.84
CA LEU A 218 -13.04 9.25 0.97
C LEU A 218 -13.44 7.96 1.69
N ILE A 219 -12.61 7.46 2.62
CA ILE A 219 -12.94 6.31 3.47
C ILE A 219 -14.08 6.67 4.43
N SER A 220 -14.04 7.84 5.09
CA SER A 220 -15.12 8.25 6.01
C SER A 220 -16.46 8.47 5.30
N LEU A 221 -16.43 8.75 3.98
CA LEU A 221 -17.63 8.86 3.14
C LEU A 221 -18.10 7.51 2.56
N GLY A 222 -17.42 6.40 2.87
CA GLY A 222 -17.74 5.08 2.32
C GLY A 222 -17.43 4.93 0.81
N GLN A 223 -16.70 5.88 0.21
CA GLN A 223 -16.42 5.91 -1.23
C GLN A 223 -15.16 5.13 -1.63
N ARG A 224 -14.35 4.72 -0.65
CA ARG A 224 -13.06 4.04 -0.84
C ARG A 224 -12.87 2.92 0.17
N ASN A 225 -12.05 1.93 -0.19
CA ASN A 225 -11.77 0.80 0.69
C ASN A 225 -10.75 1.19 1.75
N GLU A 226 -10.88 0.63 2.95
CA GLU A 226 -9.94 0.85 4.04
C GLU A 226 -8.51 0.38 3.70
N MET A 227 -8.36 -0.52 2.74
CA MET A 227 -7.09 -1.06 2.27
C MET A 227 -6.43 -0.29 1.12
N ASP A 228 -7.07 0.76 0.58
CA ASP A 228 -6.43 1.62 -0.41
C ASP A 228 -5.26 2.38 0.26
N ILE A 229 -4.16 2.58 -0.45
CA ILE A 229 -2.93 3.21 0.08
C ILE A 229 -2.57 4.46 -0.74
N THR A 230 -1.65 5.27 -0.22
CA THR A 230 -1.03 6.33 -1.01
C THR A 230 -0.15 5.72 -2.10
N LEU A 231 -0.18 6.30 -3.30
CA LEU A 231 0.54 5.87 -4.49
C LEU A 231 1.65 6.88 -4.79
N GLU A 232 2.79 6.42 -5.31
CA GLU A 232 3.86 7.30 -5.83
C GLU A 232 3.50 7.91 -7.21
N GLY A 233 2.20 7.93 -7.54
CA GLY A 233 1.66 8.31 -8.83
C GLY A 233 0.35 9.09 -8.74
N PHE A 234 -0.44 9.03 -9.81
CA PHE A 234 -1.76 9.65 -9.87
C PHE A 234 -2.85 8.61 -10.15
N ALA A 235 -3.99 8.75 -9.48
CA ALA A 235 -5.14 7.88 -9.63
C ALA A 235 -6.43 8.70 -9.79
N SER A 236 -7.45 8.10 -10.44
CA SER A 236 -8.68 8.80 -10.83
C SER A 236 -9.44 9.45 -9.67
N TRP A 237 -9.34 8.91 -8.45
CA TRP A 237 -9.99 9.47 -7.27
C TRP A 237 -9.36 10.79 -6.78
N MET A 238 -8.12 11.07 -7.18
CA MET A 238 -7.39 12.29 -6.80
C MET A 238 -7.93 13.54 -7.51
N PHE A 239 -8.77 13.40 -8.54
CA PHE A 239 -9.44 14.54 -9.17
C PHE A 239 -10.41 15.31 -8.28
N ARG A 240 -10.88 14.73 -7.16
CA ARG A 240 -11.80 15.38 -6.20
C ARG A 240 -11.09 16.33 -5.23
N GLY A 241 -10.03 17.02 -5.68
CA GLY A 241 -9.33 18.04 -4.89
C GLY A 241 -7.80 17.96 -4.90
N LEU A 242 -7.17 17.17 -5.78
CA LEU A 242 -5.71 17.01 -5.82
C LEU A 242 -5.10 17.11 -7.23
N THR A 243 -5.78 17.79 -8.15
CA THR A 243 -5.24 18.07 -9.49
C THR A 243 -3.98 18.94 -9.47
N PHE A 244 -3.75 19.73 -8.41
CA PHE A 244 -2.54 20.56 -8.30
C PHE A 244 -1.25 19.71 -8.26
N LEU A 245 -1.33 18.43 -7.89
CA LEU A 245 -0.18 17.53 -7.82
C LEU A 245 0.35 17.15 -9.22
N LEU A 246 -0.53 17.18 -10.23
CA LEU A 246 -0.25 16.76 -11.60
C LEU A 246 0.98 17.45 -12.23
N PRO A 247 1.15 18.81 -12.17
CA PRO A 247 2.35 19.47 -12.70
C PRO A 247 3.65 18.96 -12.07
N PHE A 248 3.68 18.69 -10.76
CA PHE A 248 4.87 18.16 -10.09
C PHE A 248 5.23 16.76 -10.61
N LEU A 249 4.22 15.91 -10.85
CA LEU A 249 4.45 14.57 -11.43
C LEU A 249 5.00 14.67 -12.85
N PHE A 250 4.39 15.50 -13.70
CA PHE A 250 4.87 15.69 -15.07
C PHE A 250 6.29 16.26 -15.10
N MET A 251 6.63 17.20 -14.22
CA MET A 251 8.01 17.69 -14.08
C MET A 251 9.00 16.57 -13.76
N ILE A 252 8.66 15.65 -12.84
CA ILE A 252 9.51 14.49 -12.54
C ILE A 252 9.63 13.57 -13.75
N TYR A 253 8.53 13.30 -14.48
CA TYR A 253 8.58 12.43 -15.66
C TYR A 253 9.41 13.04 -16.80
N PHE A 254 9.35 14.36 -16.99
CA PHE A 254 10.25 15.05 -17.90
C PHE A 254 11.71 14.95 -17.44
N PHE A 255 11.97 15.03 -16.14
CA PHE A 255 13.31 14.82 -15.60
C PHE A 255 13.79 13.37 -15.80
N GLU A 256 12.91 12.36 -15.69
CA GLU A 256 13.24 10.97 -16.05
C GLU A 256 13.65 10.85 -17.52
N PHE A 257 12.92 11.48 -18.45
CA PHE A 257 13.33 11.55 -19.86
C PHE A 257 14.66 12.28 -20.05
N TYR A 258 14.89 13.38 -19.34
CA TYR A 258 16.14 14.13 -19.41
C TYR A 258 17.33 13.30 -18.91
N ASN A 259 17.16 12.53 -17.84
CA ASN A 259 18.16 11.58 -17.36
C ASN A 259 18.45 10.50 -18.39
N SER A 260 17.41 9.91 -18.98
CA SER A 260 17.56 8.95 -20.06
C SER A 260 18.35 9.52 -21.24
N TYR A 261 17.98 10.72 -21.71
CA TYR A 261 18.66 11.39 -22.81
C TYR A 261 20.12 11.72 -22.49
N THR A 262 20.40 12.21 -21.28
CA THR A 262 21.76 12.53 -20.83
C THR A 262 22.64 11.29 -20.85
N LEU A 263 22.17 10.20 -20.27
CA LEU A 263 22.89 8.92 -20.23
C LEU A 263 23.06 8.31 -21.64
N TYR A 264 22.03 8.40 -22.49
CA TYR A 264 22.12 7.98 -23.89
C TYR A 264 23.21 8.75 -24.63
N LYS A 265 23.28 10.07 -24.43
CA LYS A 265 24.30 10.92 -25.03
C LYS A 265 25.71 10.54 -24.55
N LEU A 266 25.88 10.33 -23.23
CA LEU A 266 27.16 9.88 -22.67
C LEU A 266 27.58 8.52 -23.25
N TRP A 267 26.64 7.58 -23.38
CA TRP A 267 26.89 6.29 -24.01
C TRP A 267 27.30 6.41 -25.48
N MET A 268 26.65 7.30 -26.24
CA MET A 268 26.95 7.49 -27.67
C MET A 268 28.32 8.12 -27.93
N VAL A 269 28.85 8.93 -27.00
CA VAL A 269 30.14 9.63 -27.17
C VAL A 269 31.33 8.67 -27.13
N ARG A 270 31.31 7.63 -26.29
CA ARG A 270 32.37 6.61 -26.22
C ARG A 270 31.84 5.20 -26.00
N LYS A 271 31.04 4.71 -26.94
CA LYS A 271 30.34 3.40 -26.88
C LYS A 271 31.17 2.23 -26.35
N TRP A 272 32.46 2.18 -26.68
CA TRP A 272 33.35 1.05 -26.37
C TRP A 272 34.14 1.20 -25.06
N GLU A 273 34.16 2.39 -24.45
CA GLU A 273 34.84 2.67 -23.18
C GLU A 273 33.85 2.88 -22.02
N THR A 274 32.58 3.17 -22.32
CA THR A 274 31.55 3.41 -21.31
C THR A 274 31.15 2.12 -20.60
N ALA A 275 31.02 2.19 -19.28
CA ALA A 275 30.50 1.10 -18.49
C ALA A 275 29.05 0.74 -18.92
N TRP A 276 28.70 -0.55 -18.91
CA TRP A 276 27.37 -1.02 -19.35
C TRP A 276 26.22 -0.40 -18.53
N GLN A 277 26.51 0.03 -17.30
CA GLN A 277 25.60 0.72 -16.40
C GLN A 277 25.00 1.96 -17.07
N VAL A 278 25.76 2.71 -17.87
CA VAL A 278 25.29 3.94 -18.54
C VAL A 278 24.14 3.62 -19.50
N ALA A 279 24.34 2.62 -20.36
CA ALA A 279 23.33 2.19 -21.32
C ALA A 279 22.10 1.59 -20.62
N ALA A 280 22.31 0.77 -19.58
CA ALA A 280 21.22 0.15 -18.83
C ALA A 280 20.37 1.18 -18.08
N LEU A 281 20.99 2.13 -17.38
CA LEU A 281 20.29 3.23 -16.70
C LEU A 281 19.54 4.10 -17.70
N SER A 282 20.14 4.41 -18.85
CA SER A 282 19.49 5.16 -19.93
C SER A 282 18.17 4.49 -20.36
N ALA A 283 18.21 3.17 -20.60
CA ALA A 283 17.05 2.40 -21.04
C ALA A 283 15.98 2.31 -19.95
N ILE A 284 16.36 2.04 -18.70
CA ILE A 284 15.40 1.90 -17.61
C ILE A 284 14.73 3.24 -17.29
N PHE A 285 15.48 4.35 -17.28
CA PHE A 285 14.90 5.68 -17.13
C PHE A 285 13.88 5.99 -18.24
N PHE A 286 14.18 5.62 -19.49
CA PHE A 286 13.25 5.81 -20.59
C PHE A 286 11.93 5.03 -20.38
N ILE A 287 12.03 3.76 -20.02
CA ILE A 287 10.87 2.89 -19.78
C ILE A 287 10.03 3.42 -18.62
N ALA A 288 10.67 3.84 -17.52
CA ALA A 288 10.00 4.42 -16.37
C ALA A 288 9.25 5.72 -16.76
N ALA A 289 9.94 6.65 -17.43
CA ALA A 289 9.38 7.92 -17.87
C ALA A 289 8.17 7.73 -18.80
N LEU A 290 8.31 6.84 -19.79
CA LEU A 290 7.26 6.54 -20.75
C LEU A 290 6.04 5.93 -20.06
N GLY A 291 6.24 4.90 -19.24
CA GLY A 291 5.11 4.23 -18.59
C GLY A 291 4.41 5.12 -17.56
N ASN A 292 5.17 5.93 -16.80
CA ASN A 292 4.61 6.93 -15.88
C ASN A 292 3.74 7.94 -16.62
N THR A 293 4.27 8.48 -17.73
CA THR A 293 3.57 9.44 -18.58
C THR A 293 2.30 8.83 -19.18
N VAL A 294 2.38 7.62 -19.73
CA VAL A 294 1.23 6.93 -20.35
C VAL A 294 0.15 6.64 -19.32
N VAL A 295 0.48 6.05 -18.17
CA VAL A 295 -0.51 5.68 -17.16
C VAL A 295 -1.22 6.91 -16.60
N VAL A 296 -0.48 7.97 -16.25
CA VAL A 296 -1.11 9.20 -15.75
C VAL A 296 -1.93 9.88 -16.84
N SER A 297 -1.43 9.95 -18.07
CA SER A 297 -2.17 10.54 -19.20
C SER A 297 -3.48 9.78 -19.48
N LEU A 298 -3.47 8.45 -19.43
CA LEU A 298 -4.68 7.64 -19.58
C LEU A 298 -5.70 7.92 -18.47
N VAL A 299 -5.24 8.06 -17.22
CA VAL A 299 -6.11 8.43 -16.09
C VAL A 299 -6.72 9.82 -16.29
N VAL A 300 -5.94 10.77 -16.81
CA VAL A 300 -6.42 12.13 -17.12
C VAL A 300 -7.43 12.11 -18.27
N LEU A 301 -7.11 11.46 -19.37
CA LEU A 301 -7.97 11.35 -20.55
C LEU A 301 -9.30 10.67 -20.22
N HIS A 302 -9.25 9.58 -19.45
CA HIS A 302 -10.46 8.89 -18.99
C HIS A 302 -11.34 9.84 -18.17
N LYS A 303 -10.76 10.61 -17.25
CA LYS A 303 -11.51 11.58 -16.46
C LYS A 303 -12.11 12.71 -17.29
N LEU A 304 -11.36 13.24 -18.26
CA LEU A 304 -11.84 14.30 -19.16
C LEU A 304 -13.01 13.79 -20.02
N ARG A 305 -12.91 12.57 -20.54
CA ARG A 305 -13.99 11.92 -21.30
C ARG A 305 -15.24 11.71 -20.44
N ASP A 306 -15.10 11.21 -19.23
CA ASP A 306 -16.23 11.01 -18.31
C ASP A 306 -16.93 12.34 -17.97
N SER A 307 -16.16 13.39 -17.74
CA SER A 307 -16.70 14.72 -17.45
C SER A 307 -17.43 15.30 -18.68
N GLY A 308 -16.89 15.10 -19.88
CA GLY A 308 -17.56 15.48 -21.13
C GLY A 308 -18.86 14.70 -21.39
N ASN A 309 -18.88 13.40 -21.10
CA ASN A 309 -20.08 12.58 -21.21
C ASN A 309 -21.15 13.00 -20.21
N PHE A 310 -20.76 13.30 -18.97
CA PHE A 310 -21.68 13.82 -17.95
C PHE A 310 -22.29 15.16 -18.37
N ASN A 311 -21.49 16.08 -18.88
CA ASN A 311 -21.99 17.37 -19.39
C ASN A 311 -22.97 17.17 -20.56
N LYS A 312 -22.66 16.28 -21.52
CA LYS A 312 -23.60 15.94 -22.60
C LYS A 312 -24.91 15.35 -22.10
N LEU A 313 -24.84 14.47 -21.10
CA LEU A 313 -26.04 13.90 -20.48
C LEU A 313 -26.85 14.96 -19.74
N TYR A 314 -26.18 15.84 -18.99
CA TYR A 314 -26.80 16.95 -18.28
C TYR A 314 -27.52 17.89 -19.25
N GLU A 315 -26.88 18.31 -20.34
CA GLU A 315 -27.51 19.15 -21.36
C GLU A 315 -28.71 18.47 -22.03
N LYS A 316 -28.62 17.16 -22.30
CA LYS A 316 -29.75 16.38 -22.85
C LYS A 316 -30.92 16.25 -21.87
N LEU A 317 -30.63 16.12 -20.57
CA LEU A 317 -31.67 16.08 -19.54
C LEU A 317 -32.28 17.47 -19.35
N LYS A 318 -31.48 18.53 -19.37
CA LYS A 318 -31.91 19.93 -19.31
C LYS A 318 -32.80 20.29 -20.50
N SER A 319 -32.50 19.82 -21.71
CA SER A 319 -33.34 20.04 -22.89
C SER A 319 -34.65 19.24 -22.84
N LYS A 320 -34.67 18.09 -22.16
CA LYS A 320 -35.84 17.21 -22.05
C LYS A 320 -36.77 17.59 -20.88
N TYR A 321 -36.23 18.18 -19.82
CA TYR A 321 -36.96 18.56 -18.63
C TYR A 321 -36.68 20.04 -18.29
N PRO A 322 -37.44 20.98 -18.88
CA PRO A 322 -37.27 22.42 -18.66
C PRO A 322 -37.41 22.83 -17.20
N SER A 323 -38.16 22.06 -16.39
CA SER A 323 -38.29 22.27 -14.94
C SER A 323 -36.97 22.17 -14.17
N MET A 324 -35.92 21.57 -14.74
CA MET A 324 -34.57 21.62 -14.15
C MET A 324 -33.90 22.99 -14.29
N GLN A 325 -34.46 23.93 -15.05
CA GLN A 325 -33.95 25.31 -15.13
C GLN A 325 -34.35 26.16 -13.91
N GLU A 326 -35.41 25.80 -13.18
CA GLU A 326 -35.93 26.57 -12.04
C GLU A 326 -35.28 26.21 -10.69
N LEU A 327 -34.31 25.28 -10.67
CA LEU A 327 -33.67 24.76 -9.45
C LEU A 327 -32.31 25.41 -9.11
N ASN A 328 -31.99 26.54 -9.75
CA ASN A 328 -30.77 27.31 -9.50
C ASN A 328 -31.02 28.54 -8.62
#